data_AF-A0A3M0T2T9-F1
#
_entry.id   AF-A0A3M0T2T9-F1
#
_cell.length_a   1.000
_cell.length_b   1.000
_cell.length_c   1.000
_cell.angle_alpha   90.00
_cell.angle_beta   90.00
_cell.angle_gamma   90.00
#
_symmetry.space_group_name_H-M   'P 1'
#
loop_
_entity.id
_entity.type
_entity.pdbx_description
1 polymer ?
#
loop_
_entity_poly.entity_id
_entity_poly.type
_entity_poly.pdbx_seq_one_letter_code
_entity_poly.pdbx_strand_id
1 'polypeptide(L)'
;MKFGNILSDLRNKAHITQKDLANILGVSRGTIGMYEIGQRDPDTETLKKISDYFNVSVDYLLGRTDKKESEPEIDIPQEYSDKYKVTKKDIKQHDEVLEHAQAFMMDDKVGEEDKEKLVAVINKLYWDSKAKNKEKFGRKKKKE
;
A
#
# COMPACT_ATOMS: atom_id res chain seq x y z
N MET A 1 19.14 -7.99 -0.95
CA MET A 1 19.05 -8.61 0.41
C MET A 1 18.44 -10.00 0.29
N LYS A 2 18.68 -10.91 1.24
CA LYS A 2 17.97 -12.21 1.29
C LYS A 2 16.64 -12.06 2.03
N PHE A 3 15.63 -12.85 1.66
CA PHE A 3 14.29 -12.84 2.27
C PHE A 3 14.32 -12.88 3.80
N GLY A 4 15.10 -13.78 4.39
CA GLY A 4 15.17 -13.92 5.85
C GLY A 4 15.62 -12.64 6.58
N ASN A 5 16.55 -11.88 5.99
CA ASN A 5 16.98 -10.60 6.55
C ASN A 5 15.86 -9.55 6.46
N ILE A 6 15.14 -9.51 5.34
CA ILE A 6 14.03 -8.57 5.12
C ILE A 6 12.89 -8.87 6.11
N LEU A 7 12.55 -10.14 6.31
CA LEU A 7 11.53 -10.56 7.25
C LEU A 7 11.90 -10.20 8.69
N SER A 8 13.15 -10.47 9.10
CA SER A 8 13.65 -10.10 10.43
C SER A 8 13.62 -8.59 10.64
N ASP A 9 14.04 -7.81 9.64
CA ASP A 9 14.00 -6.34 9.69
C ASP A 9 12.57 -5.80 9.81
N LEU A 10 11.62 -6.32 9.04
CA LEU A 10 10.22 -5.93 9.11
C LEU A 10 9.63 -6.26 10.48
N ARG A 11 9.90 -7.46 10.99
CA ARG A 11 9.46 -7.90 12.31
C ARG A 11 10.01 -7.00 13.43
N ASN A 12 11.30 -6.66 13.36
CA ASN A 12 11.93 -5.80 14.36
C ASN A 12 11.40 -4.35 14.28
N LYS A 13 11.11 -3.84 13.08
CA LYS A 13 10.47 -2.51 12.89
C LYS A 13 9.04 -2.47 13.40
N ALA A 14 8.32 -3.58 13.33
CA ALA A 14 6.98 -3.74 13.91
C ALA A 14 7.01 -4.00 15.43
N HIS A 15 8.19 -4.12 16.05
CA HIS A 15 8.37 -4.40 17.48
C HIS A 15 7.68 -5.68 17.99
N ILE A 16 7.58 -6.72 17.15
CA ILE A 16 6.96 -8.00 17.50
C ILE A 16 7.99 -9.13 17.61
N THR A 17 7.68 -10.17 18.40
CA THR A 17 8.55 -11.34 18.52
C THR A 17 8.29 -12.36 17.40
N GLN A 18 9.21 -13.31 17.20
CA GLN A 18 8.99 -14.42 16.27
C GLN A 18 7.74 -15.24 16.64
N LYS A 19 7.38 -15.29 17.93
CA LYS A 19 6.19 -15.99 18.41
C LYS A 19 4.92 -15.24 17.99
N ASP A 20 4.93 -13.92 18.09
CA ASP A 20 3.79 -13.08 17.71
C ASP A 20 3.54 -13.15 16.20
N LEU A 21 4.60 -13.02 15.41
CA LEU A 21 4.51 -13.17 13.95
C LEU A 21 4.04 -14.59 13.57
N ALA A 22 4.49 -15.63 14.27
CA ALA A 22 4.02 -16.98 14.05
C ALA A 22 2.51 -17.13 14.31
N ASN A 23 2.01 -16.52 15.39
CA ASN A 23 0.57 -16.52 15.72
C ASN A 23 -0.24 -15.78 14.65
N ILE A 24 0.24 -14.63 14.18
CA ILE A 24 -0.40 -13.84 13.11
C ILE A 24 -0.50 -14.64 11.81
N LEU A 25 0.57 -15.34 11.43
CA LEU A 25 0.65 -16.08 10.18
C LEU A 25 0.05 -17.50 10.27
N GLY A 26 -0.31 -17.96 11.47
CA GLY A 26 -0.83 -19.31 11.70
C GLY A 26 0.21 -20.42 11.53
N VAL A 27 1.48 -20.13 11.82
CA VAL A 27 2.60 -21.09 11.71
C VAL A 27 3.29 -21.30 13.06
N SER A 28 4.24 -22.24 13.12
CA SER A 28 5.03 -22.42 14.34
C SER A 28 6.10 -21.33 14.49
N ARG A 29 6.48 -20.98 15.73
CA ARG A 29 7.62 -20.08 16.00
C ARG A 29 8.91 -20.57 15.31
N GLY A 30 9.15 -21.88 15.35
CA GLY A 30 10.32 -22.49 14.71
C GLY A 30 10.35 -22.25 13.21
N THR A 31 9.18 -22.27 12.56
CA THR A 31 9.02 -21.96 11.15
C THR A 31 9.49 -20.54 10.83
N ILE A 32 9.09 -19.53 11.62
CA ILE A 32 9.55 -18.14 11.46
C ILE A 32 11.06 -18.04 11.66
N GLY A 33 11.61 -18.71 12.67
CA GLY A 33 13.06 -18.76 12.88
C GLY A 33 13.81 -19.32 11.67
N MET A 34 13.32 -20.41 11.08
CA MET A 34 13.91 -21.02 9.88
C MET A 34 13.82 -20.11 8.65
N TYR A 35 12.74 -19.33 8.52
CA TYR A 35 12.59 -18.31 7.48
C TYR A 35 13.63 -17.21 7.61
N GLU A 36 13.79 -16.66 8.82
CA GLU A 36 14.73 -15.55 9.07
C GLU A 36 16.20 -15.93 8.83
N ILE A 37 16.58 -17.18 9.10
CA ILE A 37 17.94 -17.66 8.84
C ILE A 37 18.12 -18.28 7.44
N GLY A 38 17.06 -18.37 6.64
CA GLY A 38 17.09 -18.92 5.27
C GLY A 38 17.28 -20.43 5.19
N GLN A 39 16.90 -21.18 6.23
CA GLN A 39 16.87 -22.65 6.19
C GLN A 39 15.60 -23.20 5.52
N ARG A 40 14.55 -22.40 5.46
CA ARG A 40 13.28 -22.76 4.84
C ARG A 40 12.72 -21.53 4.13
N ASP A 41 12.05 -21.75 3.02
CA ASP A 41 11.27 -20.72 2.34
C ASP A 41 9.78 -20.84 2.69
N PRO A 42 9.05 -19.72 2.80
CA PRO A 42 7.61 -19.74 2.93
C PRO A 42 6.94 -20.26 1.65
N ASP A 43 5.77 -20.88 1.79
CA ASP A 43 4.93 -21.15 0.64
C ASP A 43 4.27 -19.86 0.12
N THR A 44 3.62 -19.95 -1.04
CA THR A 44 2.98 -18.79 -1.69
C THR A 44 1.90 -18.16 -0.81
N GLU A 45 1.17 -18.97 -0.03
CA GLU A 45 0.11 -18.46 0.84
C GLU A 45 0.68 -17.69 2.03
N THR A 46 1.71 -18.23 2.69
CA THR A 46 2.42 -17.56 3.79
C THR A 46 3.11 -16.30 3.30
N LEU A 47 3.70 -16.33 2.10
CA LEU A 47 4.35 -15.18 1.49
C LEU A 47 3.35 -14.03 1.27
N LYS A 48 2.11 -14.33 0.85
CA LYS A 48 1.02 -13.35 0.74
C LYS A 48 0.60 -12.81 2.11
N LYS A 49 0.41 -13.67 3.10
CA LYS A 49 0.08 -13.21 4.47
C LYS A 49 1.13 -12.27 5.04
N ILE A 50 2.42 -12.54 4.76
CA ILE A 50 3.52 -11.64 5.15
C ILE A 50 3.44 -10.32 4.38
N SER A 51 3.21 -10.33 3.07
CA SER A 51 3.09 -9.10 2.27
C SER A 51 1.96 -8.23 2.78
N ASP A 52 0.80 -8.83 3.04
CA ASP A 52 -0.41 -8.11 3.46
C ASP A 52 -0.23 -7.55 4.88
N TYR A 53 0.31 -8.35 5.81
CA TYR A 53 0.53 -7.92 7.18
C TYR A 53 1.51 -6.75 7.31
N PHE A 54 2.59 -6.75 6.53
CA PHE A 54 3.59 -5.68 6.56
C PHE A 54 3.30 -4.56 5.54
N ASN A 55 2.21 -4.67 4.78
CA ASN A 55 1.85 -3.78 3.68
C ASN A 55 3.04 -3.55 2.71
N VAL A 56 3.65 -4.64 2.26
CA VAL A 56 4.79 -4.61 1.34
C VAL A 56 4.53 -5.50 0.13
N SER A 57 5.18 -5.22 -1.00
CA SER A 57 5.10 -6.12 -2.16
C SER A 57 5.82 -7.45 -1.91
N VAL A 58 5.34 -8.50 -2.56
CA VAL A 58 6.04 -9.80 -2.57
C VAL A 58 7.45 -9.67 -3.17
N ASP A 59 7.62 -8.82 -4.19
CA ASP A 59 8.93 -8.56 -4.78
C ASP A 59 9.89 -7.88 -3.80
N TYR A 60 9.37 -7.04 -2.89
CA TYR A 60 10.17 -6.49 -1.79
C TYR A 60 10.64 -7.58 -0.85
N LEU A 61 9.74 -8.46 -0.41
CA LEU A 61 10.08 -9.59 0.48
C LEU A 61 11.16 -10.49 -0.15
N LEU A 62 11.05 -10.76 -1.44
CA LEU A 62 12.02 -11.57 -2.19
C LEU A 62 13.33 -10.82 -2.49
N GLY A 63 13.45 -9.55 -2.10
CA GLY A 63 14.65 -8.74 -2.32
C GLY A 63 14.92 -8.39 -3.78
N ARG A 64 13.87 -8.43 -4.63
CA ARG A 64 13.93 -8.07 -6.06
C ARG A 64 13.79 -6.56 -6.29
N THR A 65 13.26 -5.84 -5.31
CA THR A 65 13.12 -4.38 -5.32
C THR A 65 13.41 -3.83 -3.92
N ASP A 66 13.97 -2.63 -3.84
CA ASP A 66 14.13 -1.89 -2.58
C ASP A 66 12.85 -1.11 -2.20
N LYS A 67 11.87 -1.06 -3.11
CA LYS A 67 10.59 -0.40 -2.87
C LYS A 67 9.68 -1.30 -2.04
N LYS A 68 9.37 -0.85 -0.83
CA LYS A 68 8.51 -1.56 0.12
C LYS A 68 7.08 -1.68 -0.38
N GLU A 69 6.53 -0.60 -0.92
CA GLU A 69 5.11 -0.48 -1.27
C GLU A 69 4.67 -1.58 -2.25
N SER A 70 3.67 -2.37 -1.84
CA SER A 70 2.65 -2.82 -2.79
C SER A 70 2.10 -1.57 -3.44
N GLU A 71 2.14 -1.48 -4.78
CA GLU A 71 1.51 -0.35 -5.46
C GLU A 71 0.10 -0.21 -4.87
N PRO A 72 -0.26 0.95 -4.29
CA PRO A 72 -1.58 1.10 -3.71
C PRO A 72 -2.60 0.77 -4.79
N GLU A 73 -3.58 -0.07 -4.46
CA GLU A 73 -4.80 -0.20 -5.26
C GLU A 73 -5.52 1.16 -5.18
N ILE A 74 -5.04 2.09 -5.98
CA ILE A 74 -5.68 3.38 -6.15
C ILE A 74 -6.95 3.08 -6.93
N ASP A 75 -8.08 3.23 -6.27
CA ASP A 75 -9.39 3.22 -6.93
C ASP A 75 -9.52 4.49 -7.78
N ILE A 76 -8.97 4.45 -8.99
CA ILE A 76 -9.07 5.53 -9.97
C ILE A 76 -10.44 5.38 -10.63
N PRO A 77 -11.33 6.39 -10.57
CA PRO A 77 -12.59 6.34 -11.27
C PRO A 77 -12.36 6.06 -12.76
N GLN A 78 -13.06 5.05 -13.31
CA GLN A 78 -12.91 4.66 -14.72
C GLN A 78 -13.07 5.86 -15.68
N GLU A 79 -14.01 6.76 -15.37
CA GLU A 79 -14.26 7.99 -16.13
C GLU A 79 -13.00 8.88 -16.25
N TYR A 80 -12.13 8.88 -15.24
CA TYR A 80 -10.88 9.63 -15.28
C TYR A 80 -9.82 8.91 -16.10
N SER A 81 -9.64 7.60 -15.91
CA SER A 81 -8.63 6.82 -16.63
C SER A 81 -8.91 6.76 -18.13
N ASP A 82 -10.18 6.74 -18.53
CA ASP A 82 -10.59 6.72 -19.93
C ASP A 82 -10.28 8.04 -20.65
N LYS A 83 -10.42 9.16 -19.94
CA LYS A 83 -10.25 10.50 -20.50
C LYS A 83 -8.83 11.05 -20.36
N TYR A 84 -8.10 10.62 -19.35
CA TYR A 84 -6.80 11.19 -19.00
C TYR A 84 -5.78 10.12 -18.63
N LYS A 85 -4.56 10.27 -19.18
CA LYS A 85 -3.41 9.49 -18.72
C LYS A 85 -3.11 9.81 -17.25
N VAL A 86 -3.08 8.76 -16.44
CA VAL A 86 -2.63 8.79 -15.04
C VAL A 86 -1.10 8.75 -15.03
N THR A 87 -0.48 9.67 -14.31
CA THR A 87 0.98 9.71 -14.16
C THR A 87 1.41 9.25 -12.77
N LYS A 88 2.66 8.81 -12.63
CA LYS A 88 3.25 8.47 -11.32
C LYS A 88 3.19 9.62 -10.32
N LYS A 89 3.24 10.87 -10.80
CA LYS A 89 3.09 12.05 -9.95
C LYS A 89 1.66 12.21 -9.45
N ASP A 90 0.66 11.91 -10.28
CA ASP A 90 -0.75 11.97 -9.87
C ASP A 90 -1.03 10.94 -8.78
N ILE A 91 -0.52 9.72 -8.96
CA ILE A 91 -0.56 8.62 -7.99
C ILE A 91 0.07 9.06 -6.66
N LYS A 92 1.31 9.56 -6.69
CA LYS A 92 2.00 9.97 -5.47
C LYS A 92 1.26 11.08 -4.71
N GLN A 93 0.73 12.07 -5.42
CA GLN A 93 -0.01 13.17 -4.81
C GLN A 93 -1.36 12.71 -4.25
N HIS A 94 -2.00 11.73 -4.88
CA HIS A 94 -3.24 11.13 -4.40
C HIS A 94 -2.99 10.36 -3.09
N ASP A 95 -1.94 9.54 -3.09
CA ASP A 95 -1.53 8.73 -1.94
C ASP A 95 -1.19 9.61 -0.72
N GLU A 96 -0.39 10.66 -0.93
CA GLU A 96 -0.08 11.66 0.10
C GLU A 96 -1.36 12.29 0.70
N VAL A 97 -2.38 12.58 -0.12
CA VAL A 97 -3.65 13.16 0.37
C VAL A 97 -4.43 12.16 1.23
N LEU A 98 -4.46 10.88 0.83
CA LEU A 98 -5.15 9.84 1.57
C LEU A 98 -4.47 9.53 2.91
N GLU A 99 -3.13 9.45 2.94
CA GLU A 99 -2.39 9.24 4.20
C GLU A 99 -2.67 10.36 5.20
N HIS A 100 -2.63 11.62 4.76
CA HIS A 100 -2.94 12.76 5.63
C HIS A 100 -4.39 12.74 6.11
N ALA A 101 -5.34 12.38 5.23
CA ALA A 101 -6.74 12.25 5.60
C ALA A 101 -6.96 11.14 6.65
N GLN A 102 -6.33 9.98 6.46
CA GLN A 102 -6.41 8.87 7.40
C GLN A 102 -5.75 9.19 8.74
N ALA A 103 -4.58 9.83 8.72
CA ALA A 103 -3.89 10.27 9.93
C ALA A 103 -4.75 11.26 10.73
N PHE A 104 -5.44 12.19 10.04
CA PHE A 104 -6.39 13.10 10.68
C PHE A 104 -7.55 12.34 11.33
N MET A 105 -8.08 11.31 10.67
CA MET A 105 -9.19 10.48 11.17
C MET A 105 -8.78 9.44 12.22
N MET A 106 -7.49 9.22 12.48
CA MET A 106 -7.02 8.17 13.38
C MET A 106 -7.42 8.43 14.84
N ASP A 107 -7.41 9.68 15.28
CA ASP A 107 -7.74 10.09 16.66
C ASP A 107 -9.25 10.34 16.86
N ASP A 108 -10.04 10.27 15.79
CA ASP A 108 -11.48 10.49 15.84
C ASP A 108 -12.24 9.24 16.31
N LYS A 109 -13.25 9.44 17.18
CA LYS A 109 -14.26 8.44 17.60
C LYS A 109 -15.29 8.14 16.50
N VAL A 110 -14.85 8.08 15.25
CA VAL A 110 -15.68 7.73 14.11
C VAL A 110 -15.57 6.21 13.91
N GLY A 111 -16.68 5.54 13.59
CA GLY A 111 -16.66 4.11 13.28
C GLY A 111 -15.86 3.82 12.01
N GLU A 112 -15.24 2.64 11.91
CA GLU A 112 -14.43 2.27 10.74
C GLU A 112 -15.22 2.39 9.42
N GLU A 113 -16.49 2.00 9.40
CA GLU A 113 -17.37 2.11 8.23
C GLU A 113 -17.55 3.56 7.75
N ASP A 114 -17.60 4.52 8.67
CA ASP A 114 -17.76 5.94 8.33
C ASP A 114 -16.41 6.56 7.90
N LYS A 115 -15.29 6.09 8.45
CA LYS A 115 -13.94 6.46 7.96
C LYS A 115 -13.74 5.99 6.52
N GLU A 116 -14.18 4.78 6.18
CA GLU A 116 -14.14 4.27 4.82
C GLU A 116 -14.96 5.14 3.84
N LYS A 117 -16.18 5.54 4.22
CA LYS A 117 -17.00 6.45 3.41
C LYS A 117 -16.31 7.79 3.20
N LEU A 118 -15.66 8.34 4.23
CA LEU A 118 -14.91 9.59 4.12
C LEU A 118 -13.72 9.46 3.16
N VAL A 119 -12.93 8.38 3.30
CA VAL A 119 -11.81 8.08 2.38
C VAL A 119 -12.30 7.95 0.94
N ALA A 120 -13.44 7.27 0.71
CA ALA A 120 -14.03 7.14 -0.62
C ALA A 120 -14.45 8.50 -1.22
N VAL A 121 -15.04 9.38 -0.42
CA VAL A 121 -15.40 10.74 -0.85
C VAL A 121 -14.15 11.54 -1.20
N ILE A 122 -13.10 11.48 -0.37
CA ILE A 122 -11.83 12.19 -0.61
C ILE A 122 -11.17 11.70 -1.90
N ASN A 123 -11.13 10.39 -2.11
CA ASN A 123 -10.63 9.77 -3.33
C ASN A 123 -11.33 10.34 -4.58
N LYS A 124 -12.67 10.30 -4.59
CA LYS A 124 -13.47 10.82 -5.70
C LYS A 124 -13.21 12.31 -5.95
N LEU A 125 -13.20 13.10 -4.87
CA LEU A 125 -13.03 14.56 -4.96
C LEU A 125 -11.66 14.95 -5.52
N TYR A 126 -10.62 14.17 -5.19
CA TYR A 126 -9.27 14.34 -5.75
C TYR A 126 -9.28 14.19 -7.27
N TRP A 127 -9.81 13.07 -7.79
CA TRP A 127 -9.82 12.80 -9.23
C TRP A 127 -10.73 13.78 -9.99
N ASP A 128 -11.87 14.16 -9.42
CA ASP A 128 -12.74 15.20 -9.98
C ASP A 128 -12.03 16.55 -10.08
N SER A 129 -11.27 16.93 -9.04
CA SER A 129 -10.47 18.16 -9.04
C SER A 129 -9.37 18.12 -10.10
N LYS A 130 -8.70 16.97 -10.27
CA LYS A 130 -7.68 16.78 -11.32
C LYS A 130 -8.29 16.82 -12.71
N ALA A 131 -9.48 16.24 -12.92
CA ALA A 131 -10.21 16.33 -14.18
C ALA A 131 -10.50 17.79 -14.52
N LYS A 132 -11.11 18.53 -13.59
CA LYS A 132 -11.42 19.97 -13.74
C LYS A 132 -10.17 20.80 -14.04
N ASN A 133 -9.05 20.52 -13.36
CA ASN A 133 -7.79 21.20 -13.64
C ASN A 133 -7.25 20.89 -15.04
N LYS A 134 -7.37 19.65 -15.51
CA LYS A 134 -7.00 19.27 -16.88
C LYS A 134 -7.93 19.91 -17.92
N GLU A 135 -9.21 20.10 -17.62
CA GLU A 135 -10.14 20.84 -18.51
C GLU A 135 -9.86 22.35 -18.54
N LYS A 136 -9.56 22.94 -17.38
CA LYS A 136 -9.36 24.39 -17.24
C LYS A 136 -7.97 24.86 -17.71
N PHE A 137 -6.92 24.07 -17.48
CA PHE A 137 -5.53 24.46 -17.72
C PHE A 137 -4.78 23.52 -18.68
N GLY A 138 -5.34 22.37 -19.04
CA GLY A 138 -4.80 21.50 -20.07
C GLY A 138 -5.00 22.13 -21.43
N ARG A 139 -4.06 22.99 -21.84
CA ARG A 139 -3.94 23.66 -23.15
C ARG A 139 -5.12 23.40 -24.10
N LYS A 140 -5.92 24.43 -24.38
CA LYS A 140 -6.52 24.59 -25.70
C LYS A 140 -5.38 24.39 -26.72
N LYS A 141 -5.27 23.19 -27.31
CA LYS A 141 -4.70 23.07 -28.65
C LYS A 141 -5.68 23.82 -29.55
N LYS A 142 -5.50 25.14 -29.65
CA LYS A 142 -6.08 25.92 -30.74
C LYS A 142 -5.64 25.22 -32.02
N LYS A 143 -6.60 24.62 -32.71
CA LYS A 143 -6.52 24.42 -34.15
C LYS A 143 -6.61 25.83 -34.73
N GLU A 144 -5.47 26.41 -35.09
CA GLU A 144 -5.31 27.48 -36.08
C GLU A 144 -4.11 27.10 -36.93
#